data_AF-A0A7S2GJ84-F1
#
_entry.id   AF-A0A7S2GJ84-F1
#
_cell.length_a   1.000
_cell.length_b   1.000
_cell.length_c   1.000
_cell.angle_alpha   90.00
_cell.angle_beta   90.00
_cell.angle_gamma   90.00
#
_symmetry.space_group_name_H-M   'P 1'
#
loop_
_entity.id
_entity.type
_entity.pdbx_description
1 polymer ?
#
loop_
_entity_poly.entity_id
_entity_poly.type
_entity_poly.pdbx_seq_one_letter_code
_entity_poly.pdbx_strand_id
1 'polypeptide(L)'
;RCLVSGETSEDAMEALHEWKALVIELMKQYVKRVQGSILECKDSAISWNYRGVGAPMVVAHMARELAHFLDPEDVNGVMHGYPVQVVCGKGYVEVKRKDVDKGIAVCRILEMLEQQLRKPVEF
;
A
#
# COMPACT_ATOMS: atom_id res chain seq x y z
N ARG A 1 27.83 22.22 17.69
CA ARG A 1 26.63 22.73 18.42
C ARG A 1 25.47 21.86 17.98
N CYS A 2 25.11 20.89 18.81
CA CYS A 2 24.04 19.93 18.53
C CYS A 2 22.70 20.64 18.72
N LEU A 3 21.78 20.55 17.74
CA LEU A 3 20.37 20.87 17.93
C LEU A 3 19.55 19.70 17.37
N VAL A 4 19.28 18.79 18.30
CA VAL A 4 18.06 18.02 18.55
C VAL A 4 17.28 17.50 17.33
N SER A 5 17.59 16.24 17.02
CA SER A 5 16.66 15.24 16.50
C SER A 5 15.44 15.13 17.41
N GLY A 6 14.23 15.34 16.88
CA GLY A 6 12.99 15.21 17.67
C GLY A 6 11.65 15.23 16.92
N GLU A 7 11.59 15.65 15.66
CA GLU A 7 10.31 16.02 15.02
C GLU A 7 9.80 15.05 13.93
N THR A 8 10.16 13.76 13.92
CA THR A 8 9.85 12.88 12.75
C THR A 8 9.18 11.54 13.02
N SER A 9 8.70 11.25 14.25
CA SER A 9 8.10 9.94 14.55
C SER A 9 6.59 9.94 14.82
N GLU A 10 6.02 10.97 15.45
CA GLU A 10 4.60 11.00 15.80
C GLU A 10 3.72 11.42 14.61
N ASP A 11 4.07 12.52 13.94
CA ASP A 11 3.34 13.00 12.74
C ASP A 11 3.36 11.96 11.61
N ALA A 12 4.48 11.24 11.45
CA ALA A 12 4.60 10.16 10.47
C ALA A 12 3.75 8.95 10.85
N MET A 13 3.53 8.70 12.14
CA MET A 13 2.69 7.60 12.64
C MET A 13 1.21 7.97 12.52
N GLU A 14 0.83 9.23 12.76
CA GLU A 14 -0.54 9.72 12.64
C GLU A 14 -0.98 9.73 11.17
N ALA A 15 -0.16 10.31 10.27
CA ALA A 15 -0.40 10.26 8.83
C ALA A 15 -0.47 8.81 8.29
N LEU A 16 0.28 7.88 8.90
CA LEU A 16 0.23 6.45 8.55
C LEU A 16 -1.11 5.79 8.88
N HIS A 17 -1.74 6.22 9.97
CA HIS A 17 -3.05 5.71 10.36
C HIS A 17 -4.18 6.38 9.57
N GLU A 18 -4.02 7.65 9.18
CA GLU A 18 -5.02 8.42 8.44
C GLU A 18 -5.31 7.86 7.05
N TRP A 19 -4.28 7.65 6.20
CA TRP A 19 -4.51 7.14 4.84
C TRP A 19 -5.16 5.75 4.86
N LYS A 20 -4.78 4.92 5.84
CA LYS A 20 -5.36 3.59 5.99
C LYS A 20 -6.84 3.66 6.31
N ALA A 21 -7.23 4.53 7.24
CA ALA A 21 -8.63 4.70 7.62
C ALA A 21 -9.47 5.13 6.42
N LEU A 22 -8.98 6.08 5.61
CA LEU A 22 -9.62 6.55 4.39
C LEU A 22 -9.79 5.42 3.36
N VAL A 23 -8.72 4.67 3.07
CA VAL A 23 -8.74 3.56 2.11
C VAL A 23 -9.67 2.44 2.59
N ILE A 24 -9.63 2.09 3.88
CA ILE A 24 -10.51 1.07 4.46
C ILE A 24 -11.97 1.47 4.29
N GLU A 25 -12.32 2.71 4.64
CA GLU A 25 -13.71 3.16 4.57
C GLU A 25 -14.22 3.23 3.14
N LEU A 26 -13.37 3.66 2.20
CA LEU A 26 -13.69 3.64 0.78
C LEU A 26 -13.87 2.20 0.27
N MET A 27 -12.88 1.32 0.46
CA MET A 27 -12.92 -0.06 -0.05
C MET A 27 -14.06 -0.88 0.58
N LYS A 28 -14.45 -0.61 1.84
CA LYS A 28 -15.64 -1.21 2.46
C LYS A 28 -16.91 -0.95 1.65
N GLN A 29 -17.04 0.21 1.00
CA GLN A 29 -18.19 0.51 0.16
C GLN A 29 -18.22 -0.41 -1.08
N TYR A 30 -17.06 -0.75 -1.64
CA TYR A 30 -16.94 -1.67 -2.76
C TYR A 30 -17.21 -3.13 -2.33
N VAL A 31 -16.74 -3.54 -1.15
CA VAL A 31 -17.07 -4.87 -0.58
C VAL A 31 -18.58 -5.02 -0.39
N LYS A 32 -19.27 -3.99 0.12
CA LYS A 32 -20.74 -4.01 0.26
C LYS A 32 -21.47 -4.14 -1.09
N ARG A 33 -20.92 -3.54 -2.15
CA ARG A 33 -21.50 -3.58 -3.51
C ARG A 33 -21.19 -4.87 -4.26
N VAL A 34 -20.05 -5.51 -3.97
CA VAL A 34 -19.55 -6.66 -4.71
C VAL A 34 -19.49 -7.88 -3.80
N GLN A 35 -20.57 -8.67 -3.81
CA GLN A 35 -20.68 -9.88 -3.00
C GLN A 35 -19.59 -10.90 -3.38
N GLY A 36 -18.95 -11.50 -2.37
CA GLY A 36 -17.86 -12.45 -2.57
C GLY A 36 -16.48 -11.81 -2.76
N SER A 37 -16.38 -10.47 -2.75
CA SER A 37 -15.10 -9.77 -2.63
C SER A 37 -14.69 -9.61 -1.17
N ILE A 38 -13.39 -9.44 -0.93
CA ILE A 38 -12.79 -9.45 0.41
C ILE A 38 -11.88 -8.22 0.56
N LEU A 39 -11.89 -7.61 1.75
CA LEU A 39 -10.93 -6.59 2.14
C LEU A 39 -9.84 -7.21 3.02
N GLU A 40 -8.60 -7.14 2.59
CA GLU A 40 -7.41 -7.56 3.33
C GLU A 40 -6.69 -6.32 3.89
N CYS A 41 -6.61 -6.22 5.22
CA CYS A 41 -5.87 -5.15 5.89
C CYS A 41 -4.54 -5.71 6.42
N LYS A 42 -3.40 -5.15 5.97
CA LYS A 42 -2.05 -5.49 6.42
C LYS A 42 -1.40 -4.27 7.06
N ASP A 43 -0.27 -4.48 7.72
CA ASP A 43 0.46 -3.39 8.39
C ASP A 43 1.05 -2.36 7.43
N SER A 44 1.38 -2.73 6.19
CA SER A 44 1.95 -1.82 5.19
C SER A 44 1.09 -1.64 3.95
N ALA A 45 -0.04 -2.33 3.85
CA ALA A 45 -0.89 -2.32 2.67
C ALA A 45 -2.36 -2.67 3.00
N ILE A 46 -3.28 -2.20 2.16
CA ILE A 46 -4.69 -2.57 2.18
C ILE A 46 -5.06 -3.03 0.78
N SER A 47 -5.71 -4.17 0.65
CA SER A 47 -6.04 -4.77 -0.64
C SER A 47 -7.50 -5.19 -0.69
N TRP A 48 -8.19 -4.80 -1.76
CA TRP A 48 -9.51 -5.30 -2.10
C TRP A 48 -9.38 -6.39 -3.15
N ASN A 49 -9.74 -7.63 -2.80
CA ASN A 49 -9.64 -8.81 -3.64
C ASN A 49 -11.00 -9.22 -4.17
N TYR A 50 -11.11 -9.39 -5.48
CA TYR A 50 -12.34 -9.75 -6.18
C TYR A 50 -12.18 -10.93 -7.15
N ARG A 51 -11.12 -11.74 -7.00
CA ARG A 51 -10.88 -12.90 -7.88
C ARG A 51 -11.99 -13.94 -7.90
N GLY A 52 -12.69 -14.12 -6.78
CA GLY A 52 -13.76 -15.11 -6.63
C GLY A 52 -15.15 -14.64 -7.09
N VAL A 53 -15.27 -13.43 -7.66
CA VAL A 53 -16.58 -12.85 -7.99
C VAL A 53 -17.08 -13.35 -9.35
N GLY A 54 -18.34 -13.77 -9.41
CA GLY A 54 -18.96 -14.37 -10.61
C GLY A 54 -19.14 -13.44 -11.81
N ALA A 55 -18.95 -12.11 -11.66
CA ALA A 55 -19.09 -11.11 -12.72
C ALA A 55 -17.78 -10.32 -12.95
N PRO A 56 -16.68 -10.97 -13.37
CA PRO A 56 -15.34 -10.39 -13.35
C PRO A 56 -15.15 -9.15 -14.22
N MET A 57 -15.88 -9.02 -15.34
CA MET A 57 -15.76 -7.85 -16.24
C MET A 57 -16.32 -6.56 -15.63
N VAL A 58 -17.48 -6.65 -14.99
CA VAL A 58 -18.12 -5.50 -14.31
C VAL A 58 -17.24 -5.05 -13.14
N VAL A 59 -16.77 -6.01 -12.34
CA VAL A 59 -15.92 -5.70 -11.19
C VAL A 59 -14.56 -5.16 -11.62
N ALA A 60 -13.99 -5.64 -12.74
CA ALA A 60 -12.77 -5.07 -13.29
C ALA A 60 -12.94 -3.62 -13.78
N HIS A 61 -14.15 -3.19 -14.15
CA HIS A 61 -14.42 -1.78 -14.40
C HIS A 61 -14.43 -0.98 -13.10
N MET A 62 -15.18 -1.44 -12.09
CA MET A 62 -15.21 -0.82 -10.76
C MET A 62 -13.83 -0.74 -10.11
N ALA A 63 -12.98 -1.74 -10.32
CA ALA A 63 -11.61 -1.77 -9.83
C ALA A 63 -10.73 -0.68 -10.47
N ARG A 64 -10.90 -0.43 -11.77
CA ARG A 64 -10.20 0.65 -12.47
C ARG A 64 -10.69 2.02 -12.00
N GLU A 65 -11.99 2.19 -11.81
CA GLU A 65 -12.56 3.43 -11.26
C GLU A 65 -12.06 3.68 -9.83
N LEU A 66 -12.05 2.66 -8.98
CA LEU A 66 -11.49 2.74 -7.63
C LEU A 66 -10.00 3.09 -7.65
N ALA A 67 -9.21 2.47 -8.52
CA ALA A 67 -7.79 2.74 -8.63
C ALA A 67 -7.52 4.18 -9.10
N HIS A 68 -8.33 4.70 -10.03
CA HIS A 68 -8.24 6.09 -10.47
C HIS A 68 -8.61 7.07 -9.35
N PHE A 69 -9.67 6.79 -8.59
CA PHE A 69 -10.07 7.63 -7.45
C PHE A 69 -9.04 7.62 -6.30
N LEU A 70 -8.29 6.54 -6.17
CA LEU A 70 -7.19 6.40 -5.23
C LEU A 70 -5.85 6.90 -5.76
N ASP A 71 -5.76 7.37 -7.01
CA ASP A 71 -4.49 7.71 -7.65
C ASP A 71 -3.75 8.81 -6.85
N PRO A 72 -2.56 8.54 -6.29
CA PRO A 72 -1.82 9.52 -5.50
C PRO A 72 -1.21 10.63 -6.37
N GLU A 73 -1.05 10.40 -7.67
CA GLU A 73 -0.47 11.38 -8.60
C GLU A 73 -1.54 12.37 -9.13
N ASP A 74 -2.83 12.03 -9.04
CA ASP A 74 -3.93 12.94 -9.36
C ASP A 74 -4.16 13.92 -8.20
N VAL A 75 -4.23 15.22 -8.50
CA VAL A 75 -4.53 16.28 -7.52
C VAL A 75 -5.92 16.11 -6.89
N ASN A 76 -6.85 15.50 -7.62
CA ASN A 76 -8.20 15.20 -7.12
C ASN A 76 -8.31 13.80 -6.51
N GLY A 77 -7.24 13.01 -6.55
CA GLY A 77 -7.20 11.67 -5.98
C GLY A 77 -7.22 11.71 -4.45
N VAL A 78 -7.92 10.77 -3.82
CA VAL A 78 -8.04 10.75 -2.34
C VAL A 78 -6.70 10.51 -1.65
N MET A 79 -5.76 9.87 -2.34
CA MET A 79 -4.43 9.60 -1.82
C MET A 79 -3.40 10.68 -2.17
N HIS A 80 -3.82 11.79 -2.77
CA HIS A 80 -2.91 12.88 -3.10
C HIS A 80 -2.20 13.41 -1.84
N GLY A 81 -0.88 13.58 -1.92
CA GLY A 81 -0.05 14.03 -0.80
C GLY A 81 0.35 12.94 0.21
N TYR A 82 -0.22 11.73 0.14
CA TYR A 82 0.20 10.61 0.99
C TYR A 82 1.35 9.81 0.34
N PRO A 83 2.30 9.27 1.12
CA PRO A 83 3.44 8.50 0.61
C PRO A 83 3.06 7.06 0.27
N VAL A 84 2.04 6.88 -0.58
CA VAL A 84 1.48 5.57 -0.95
C VAL A 84 1.60 5.32 -2.45
N GLN A 85 1.47 4.05 -2.84
CA GLN A 85 1.36 3.59 -4.21
C GLN A 85 0.09 2.77 -4.35
N VAL A 86 -0.61 2.96 -5.47
CA VAL A 86 -1.80 2.19 -5.82
C VAL A 86 -1.48 1.23 -6.96
N VAL A 87 -1.92 -0.01 -6.81
CA VAL A 87 -1.71 -1.10 -7.77
C VAL A 87 -3.05 -1.71 -8.13
N CYS A 88 -3.45 -1.58 -9.39
CA CYS A 88 -4.62 -2.28 -9.94
C CYS A 88 -4.15 -3.54 -10.67
N GLY A 89 -4.25 -4.69 -10.01
CA GLY A 89 -3.84 -5.98 -10.56
C GLY A 89 -4.98 -6.81 -11.15
N LYS A 90 -4.66 -8.04 -11.58
CA LYS A 90 -5.68 -9.01 -12.02
C LYS A 90 -6.42 -9.57 -10.81
N GLY A 91 -7.61 -9.01 -10.54
CA GLY A 91 -8.51 -9.46 -9.49
C GLY A 91 -8.28 -8.81 -8.13
N TYR A 92 -7.53 -7.71 -8.07
CA TYR A 92 -7.34 -6.95 -6.83
C TYR A 92 -6.98 -5.49 -7.09
N VAL A 93 -7.29 -4.62 -6.13
CA VAL A 93 -6.75 -3.26 -6.03
C VAL A 93 -6.04 -3.13 -4.67
N GLU A 94 -4.77 -2.77 -4.68
CA GLU A 94 -3.96 -2.65 -3.47
C GLU A 94 -3.41 -1.23 -3.33
N VAL A 95 -3.51 -0.67 -2.12
CA VAL A 95 -2.80 0.54 -1.71
C VAL A 95 -1.73 0.14 -0.72
N LYS A 96 -0.48 0.48 -0.99
CA LYS A 96 0.67 0.14 -0.13
C LYS A 96 1.53 1.37 0.10
N ARG A 97 2.29 1.40 1.20
CA ARG A 97 3.26 2.48 1.39
C ARG A 97 4.35 2.43 0.32
N LYS A 98 4.80 3.60 -0.15
CA LYS A 98 5.86 3.72 -1.16
C LYS A 98 7.25 3.33 -0.62
N ASP A 99 7.45 3.45 0.68
CA ASP A 99 8.72 3.19 1.38
C ASP A 99 8.92 1.73 1.82
N VAL A 100 7.86 0.91 1.79
CA VAL A 100 7.92 -0.50 2.18
C VAL A 100 7.86 -1.37 0.93
N ASP A 101 9.03 -1.62 0.33
CA ASP A 101 9.19 -2.57 -0.78
C ASP A 101 10.00 -3.80 -0.35
N LYS A 102 9.55 -4.99 -0.77
CA LYS A 102 10.21 -6.27 -0.42
C LYS A 102 11.63 -6.35 -0.98
N GLY A 103 11.89 -5.78 -2.17
CA GLY A 103 13.22 -5.70 -2.75
C GLY A 103 14.15 -4.83 -1.92
N ILE A 104 13.69 -3.67 -1.46
CA ILE A 104 14.46 -2.78 -0.57
C ILE A 104 14.76 -3.49 0.75
N ALA A 105 13.78 -4.19 1.33
CA ALA A 105 14.00 -4.98 2.55
C ALA A 105 15.04 -6.09 2.35
N VAL A 106 14.99 -6.81 1.22
CA VAL A 106 15.97 -7.86 0.89
C VAL A 106 17.37 -7.25 0.69
N CYS A 107 17.51 -6.15 -0.04
CA CYS A 107 18.81 -5.48 -0.22
C CYS A 107 19.40 -5.05 1.12
N ARG A 108 18.59 -4.45 2.00
CA ARG A 108 19.05 -4.06 3.36
C ARG A 108 19.50 -5.26 4.18
N ILE A 109 18.78 -6.38 4.10
CA ILE A 109 19.17 -7.62 4.80
C ILE A 109 20.48 -8.16 4.22
N LEU A 110 20.65 -8.17 2.89
CA LEU A 110 21.88 -8.60 2.24
C LEU A 110 23.07 -7.72 2.66
N GLU A 111 22.92 -6.39 2.65
CA GLU A 111 23.95 -5.44 3.11
C GLU A 111 24.32 -5.70 4.58
N MET A 112 23.32 -5.93 5.45
CA MET A 112 23.56 -6.27 6.86
C MET A 112 24.32 -7.60 7.01
N LEU A 113 23.98 -8.60 6.21
CA LEU A 113 24.66 -9.91 6.21
C LEU A 113 26.10 -9.78 5.70
N GLU A 114 26.35 -9.03 4.63
CA GLU A 114 27.70 -8.76 4.12
C GLU A 114 28.59 -8.06 5.17
N GLN A 115 28.03 -7.07 5.89
CA GLN A 115 28.75 -6.39 6.96
C GLN A 115 29.04 -7.30 8.16
N GLN A 116 28.14 -8.23 8.49
CA GLN A 116 28.36 -9.20 9.56
C GLN A 116 29.32 -10.34 9.17
N LEU A 117 29.35 -10.76 7.90
CA LEU A 117 30.10 -11.95 7.47
C LEU A 117 31.55 -11.68 7.07
N ARG A 118 31.98 -10.44 6.81
CA ARG A 118 33.36 -10.12 6.34
C ARG A 118 33.86 -11.01 5.19
N LYS A 119 32.96 -11.66 4.45
CA LYS A 119 33.20 -12.44 3.24
C LYS A 119 32.01 -12.28 2.31
N PRO A 120 32.26 -12.09 1.01
CA PRO A 120 31.19 -11.91 0.03
C PRO A 120 30.33 -13.17 -0.06
N VAL A 121 29.03 -12.98 -0.23
CA VAL A 121 28.06 -14.03 -0.49
C VAL A 121 28.12 -14.36 -1.98
N GLU A 122 28.80 -15.44 -2.33
CA GLU A 122 28.83 -15.99 -3.69
C GLU A 122 27.57 -16.86 -3.90
N PHE A 123 26.86 -16.64 -5.01
CA PHE A 123 25.67 -17.41 -5.43
C PHE A 123 26.03 -18.61 -6.31
#